data_AF-A0A2E9XHU1-F1
#
_entry.id   AF-A0A2E9XHU1-F1
#
_cell.length_a   1.000
_cell.length_b   1.000
_cell.length_c   1.000
_cell.angle_alpha   90.00
_cell.angle_beta   90.00
_cell.angle_gamma   90.00
#
_symmetry.space_group_name_H-M   'P 1'
#
loop_
_entity.id
_entity.type
_entity.pdbx_description
1 polymer ?
#
loop_
_entity_poly.entity_id
_entity_poly.type
_entity_poly.pdbx_seq_one_letter_code
_entity_poly.pdbx_strand_id
1 'polypeptide(L)' 'MKDLDYGKDYIYDHNTKDSFSGQNYFPDGLVREEFYRPSKRGYEAEIEKRLCQWKSLREKIKAKKND' A
#
# COMPACT_ATOMS: atom_id res chain seq x y z
N MET A 1 -21.59 -18.31 -1.79
CA MET A 1 -20.72 -17.15 -2.12
C MET A 1 -20.67 -16.11 -1.00
N LYS A 2 -21.78 -15.84 -0.29
CA LYS A 2 -21.74 -15.01 0.94
C LYS A 2 -20.94 -15.66 2.09
N ASP A 3 -20.86 -16.98 2.11
CA ASP A 3 -20.22 -17.76 3.19
C ASP A 3 -18.69 -17.83 3.12
N LEU A 4 -18.07 -17.19 2.13
CA LEU A 4 -16.62 -17.24 1.89
C LEU A 4 -15.86 -16.02 2.42
N ASP A 5 -16.52 -15.18 3.23
CA ASP A 5 -15.93 -14.04 3.95
C ASP A 5 -15.14 -13.05 3.08
N TYR A 6 -15.46 -13.02 1.78
CA TYR A 6 -14.78 -12.18 0.80
C TYR A 6 -14.89 -10.71 1.19
N GLY A 7 -13.75 -10.11 1.54
CA GLY A 7 -13.63 -8.68 1.83
C GLY A 7 -13.87 -8.27 3.28
N LYS A 8 -14.01 -9.19 4.23
CA LYS A 8 -14.18 -8.83 5.66
C LYS A 8 -13.05 -7.96 6.20
N ASP A 9 -11.82 -8.18 5.74
CA ASP A 9 -10.66 -7.42 6.16
C ASP A 9 -10.28 -6.31 5.17
N TYR A 10 -11.17 -5.95 4.22
CA TYR A 10 -10.92 -4.84 3.32
C TYR A 10 -10.94 -3.51 4.07
N ILE A 11 -9.90 -2.69 3.89
CA ILE A 11 -9.80 -1.37 4.50
C ILE A 11 -9.95 -0.35 3.38
N TYR A 12 -11.03 0.43 3.45
CA TYR A 12 -11.21 1.53 2.51
C TYR A 12 -10.21 2.65 2.79
N ASP A 13 -9.30 2.90 1.85
CA ASP A 13 -8.17 3.83 2.02
C ASP A 13 -8.60 5.21 2.52
N HIS A 14 -9.67 5.77 1.97
CA HIS A 14 -10.15 7.12 2.30
C HIS A 14 -10.67 7.26 3.73
N ASN A 15 -11.04 6.17 4.40
CA ASN A 15 -11.46 6.21 5.80
C ASN A 15 -10.26 6.23 6.77
N THR A 16 -9.04 6.02 6.27
CA THR A 16 -7.84 6.05 7.10
C THR A 16 -7.32 7.47 7.25
N LYS A 17 -6.62 7.76 8.35
CA LYS A 17 -6.09 9.10 8.68
C LYS A 17 -5.26 9.71 7.53
N ASP A 18 -4.47 8.88 6.86
CA ASP A 18 -3.56 9.31 5.80
C ASP A 18 -4.15 9.09 4.39
N SER A 19 -5.44 8.74 4.30
CA SER A 19 -6.08 8.28 3.05
C SER A 19 -5.30 7.16 2.35
N PHE A 20 -4.66 6.30 3.14
CA PHE A 20 -3.81 5.20 2.73
C PHE A 20 -3.79 4.10 3.80
N SER A 21 -4.37 2.94 3.49
CA SER A 21 -4.48 1.80 4.41
C SER A 21 -3.18 1.02 4.58
N GLY A 22 -2.25 1.13 3.63
CA GLY A 22 -1.05 0.32 3.59
C GLY A 22 -1.30 -1.18 3.33
N GLN A 23 -2.51 -1.57 2.91
CA GLN A 23 -2.84 -2.97 2.63
C GLN A 23 -1.92 -3.58 1.57
N ASN A 24 -1.73 -4.90 1.67
CA ASN A 24 -1.09 -5.66 0.62
C ASN A 24 -2.13 -6.07 -0.41
N TYR A 25 -1.98 -5.60 -1.64
CA TYR A 25 -2.90 -5.91 -2.74
C TYR A 25 -2.38 -7.04 -3.65
N PHE A 26 -1.21 -7.60 -3.33
CA PHE A 26 -0.72 -8.79 -3.98
C PHE A 26 -1.45 -10.03 -3.43
N PRO A 27 -1.61 -11.10 -4.24
CA PRO A 27 -2.15 -12.36 -3.75
C PRO A 27 -1.37 -12.90 -2.56
N ASP A 28 -2.06 -13.65 -1.71
CA ASP A 28 -1.42 -14.35 -0.59
C ASP A 28 -0.35 -15.31 -1.09
N GLY A 29 0.78 -15.37 -0.39
CA GLY A 29 1.94 -16.16 -0.77
C GLY A 29 2.85 -15.53 -1.82
N LEU A 30 2.44 -14.42 -2.45
CA LEU A 30 3.31 -13.67 -3.34
C LEU A 30 4.09 -12.61 -2.56
N VAL A 31 5.42 -12.66 -2.67
CA VAL A 31 6.28 -11.62 -2.13
C VAL A 31 6.01 -10.32 -2.90
N ARG A 32 5.94 -9.21 -2.16
CA ARG A 32 5.74 -7.91 -2.78
C ARG A 32 6.93 -7.53 -3.66
N GLU A 33 6.68 -7.39 -4.96
CA GLU A 33 7.68 -6.95 -5.93
C GLU A 33 7.48 -5.49 -6.38
N GLU A 34 8.58 -4.88 -6.86
CA GLU A 34 8.58 -3.53 -7.43
C GLU A 34 8.68 -3.61 -8.96
N PHE A 35 7.53 -3.45 -9.64
CA PHE A 35 7.45 -3.50 -11.11
C PHE A 35 7.67 -2.14 -11.79
N TYR A 36 7.42 -1.04 -11.08
CA TYR A 36 7.52 0.30 -11.63
C TYR A 36 8.61 1.10 -10.92
N ARG A 37 9.59 1.57 -11.70
CA ARG A 37 10.71 2.42 -11.24
C ARG A 37 10.69 3.70 -12.07
N PRO A 38 10.05 4.78 -11.58
CA PRO A 38 9.98 6.04 -12.31
C PRO A 38 11.38 6.61 -12.58
N SER A 39 11.54 7.32 -13.69
CA SER A 39 12.75 8.09 -13.93
C SER A 39 12.73 9.42 -13.19
N LYS A 40 13.87 10.11 -13.16
CA LYS A 40 13.99 11.46 -12.57
C LYS A 40 13.58 12.59 -13.52
N ARG A 41 13.01 12.28 -14.69
CA ARG A 41 12.69 13.28 -15.72
C ARG A 41 11.24 13.71 -15.62
N GLY A 42 11.00 15.03 -15.72
CA GLY A 42 9.65 15.59 -15.75
C GLY A 42 8.84 15.23 -14.50
N TYR A 43 7.58 14.86 -14.70
CA TYR A 43 6.65 14.57 -13.61
C TYR A 43 6.92 13.25 -12.88
N GLU A 44 7.67 12.33 -13.50
CA GLU A 44 8.03 11.06 -12.85
C GLU A 44 8.87 11.25 -11.59
N ALA A 45 9.65 12.34 -11.50
CA ALA A 45 10.37 12.69 -10.27
C ALA A 45 9.43 12.96 -9.09
N GLU A 46 8.23 13.51 -9.33
CA GLU A 46 7.23 13.72 -8.30
C GLU A 46 6.52 12.40 -7.93
N ILE A 47 6.28 11.55 -8.93
CA ILE A 47 5.76 10.19 -8.71
C ILE A 47 6.73 9.38 -7.83
N GLU A 48 8.05 9.46 -8.09
CA GLU A 48 9.07 8.80 -7.27
C GLU A 48 8.99 9.23 -5.80
N LYS A 49 8.89 10.54 -5.53
CA LYS A 49 8.73 11.06 -4.15
C LYS A 49 7.48 10.51 -3.48
N ARG A 50 6.35 10.49 -4.19
CA ARG A 50 5.08 9.98 -3.67
C ARG A 50 5.15 8.48 -3.37
N LEU A 51 5.77 7.68 -4.24
CA LEU A 51 6.00 6.26 -4.00
C LEU A 51 6.90 6.02 -2.76
N CYS A 52 7.95 6.81 -2.59
CA CYS A 52 8.83 6.77 -1.41
C CYS A 52 8.07 7.11 -0.11
N GLN A 53 7.19 8.12 -0.15
CA GLN A 53 6.32 8.49 0.98
C GLN A 53 5.39 7.33 1.35
N TRP A 54 4.72 6.72 0.37
CA TRP A 54 3.85 5.56 0.62
C TRP A 54 4.60 4.34 1.15
N LYS A 55 5.84 4.09 0.68
CA LYS A 55 6.69 3.02 1.23
C LYS A 55 6.96 3.27 2.71
N SER A 56 7.32 4.49 3.07
CA SER A 56 7.56 4.89 4.47
C SER A 56 6.29 4.80 5.33
N LEU A 57 5.14 5.26 4.83
CA LEU A 57 3.86 5.17 5.51
C LEU A 57 3.46 3.71 5.77
N ARG A 58 3.67 2.83 4.77
CA ARG A 58 3.36 1.40 4.91
C ARG A 58 4.17 0.77 6.04
N GLU A 59 5.47 1.05 6.13
CA GLU A 59 6.30 0.51 7.21
C GLU A 59 5.88 1.03 8.59
N LYS A 60 5.48 2.31 8.70
CA LYS A 60 4.90 2.86 9.93
C LYS A 60 3.59 2.17 10.33
N ILE A 61 2.70 1.91 9.37
CA ILE A 61 1.43 1.21 9.61
C ILE A 61 1.68 -0.23 10.05
N LYS A 62 2.63 -0.93 9.42
CA LYS A 62 3.02 -2.29 9.83
C LYS A 62 3.60 -2.33 11.24
N ALA A 63 4.50 -1.40 11.59
CA ALA A 63 5.09 -1.33 12.92
C ALA A 63 4.00 -1.21 14.00
N LYS A 64 3.02 -0.31 13.80
CA LYS A 64 1.89 -0.13 14.73
C LYS A 64 0.96 -1.34 14.85
N LYS A 65 0.97 -2.28 13.91
CA LYS A 65 0.17 -3.51 13.99
C LYS A 65 0.87 -4.61 14.78
N ASN A 66 2.19 -4.50 14.98
CA ASN A 66 3.00 -5.49 15.69
C ASN A 66 3.21 -5.13 17.18
N ASP A 67 2.83 -3.93 17.58
CA ASP A 67 2.74 -3.47 18.98
C ASP A 67 1.34 -3.77 19.55
#